data_AF-A0A841CSS7-F1
#
_entry.id   AF-A0A841CSS7-F1
#
_cell.length_a   1.000
_cell.length_b   1.000
_cell.length_c   1.000
_cell.angle_alpha   90.00
_cell.angle_beta   90.00
_cell.angle_gamma   90.00
#
_symmetry.space_group_name_H-M   'P 1'
#
loop_
_entity.id
_entity.type
_entity.pdbx_description
1 polymer ?
#
loop_
_entity_poly.entity_id
_entity_poly.type
_entity_poly.pdbx_seq_one_letter_code
_entity_poly.pdbx_strand_id
1 'polypeptide(L)'
;MAAGAALDLDLFDQFAAQRNETASGLVRIAGGEFAWHPEPPPLPLPWDESAELVTRRVGEDLLVTLDSVCALLDRTVEGFEYTVAATAVPPIGFADPPQATSWIRRHLTLSLSAVRAAGRARLRLLATVLAAHLWTCTPTDVSRQWAEGLADAGTRAAIDDRQPRRLAGLLRLSARWFAASGDFVTANAHGVREWTVWKELGDTAGMIDTLWRRAEIYRADRRGNRELDCYQRLRSLYQGIDDRFGLVRTQVARGVALIVVGRPRNATEQLRDAARAVDDLSDVPPSDLASLLETLGRAFWRLGAVGTAKRQFSGALRLLVDHDDQAAQRIRSLLAHPEHAPLPGRGIG
;
A
#
# COMPACT_ATOMS: atom_id res chain seq x y z
N MET A 1 17.94 -65.61 -34.24
CA MET A 1 17.05 -66.65 -33.67
C MET A 1 17.02 -66.46 -32.17
N ALA A 2 15.80 -66.50 -31.64
CA ALA A 2 15.44 -66.19 -30.27
C ALA A 2 15.58 -67.40 -29.32
N ALA A 3 15.22 -67.12 -28.05
CA ALA A 3 14.98 -68.01 -26.91
C ALA A 3 16.23 -68.39 -26.09
N GLY A 4 16.31 -68.16 -24.78
CA GLY A 4 15.28 -67.75 -23.82
C GLY A 4 15.62 -68.39 -22.48
N ALA A 5 16.01 -67.59 -21.49
CA ALA A 5 15.93 -67.98 -20.09
C ALA A 5 15.05 -66.91 -19.43
N ALA A 6 13.80 -67.29 -19.18
CA ALA A 6 12.83 -66.48 -18.48
C ALA A 6 13.38 -66.16 -17.08
N LEU A 7 13.82 -64.93 -16.88
CA LEU A 7 13.90 -64.35 -15.55
C LEU A 7 12.47 -63.98 -15.17
N ASP A 8 11.95 -64.72 -14.21
CA ASP A 8 10.61 -64.52 -13.66
C ASP A 8 10.55 -63.13 -13.00
N LEU A 9 9.74 -62.23 -13.57
CA LEU A 9 9.58 -60.85 -13.09
C LEU A 9 8.95 -60.80 -11.70
N ASP A 10 8.21 -61.85 -11.31
CA ASP A 10 7.56 -61.96 -9.99
C ASP A 10 8.58 -62.16 -8.84
N LEU A 11 9.77 -62.67 -9.15
CA LEU A 11 10.85 -62.89 -8.17
C LEU A 11 11.54 -61.59 -7.74
N PHE A 12 11.50 -60.55 -8.59
CA PHE A 12 12.00 -59.21 -8.24
C PHE A 12 11.00 -58.42 -7.41
N ASP A 13 9.70 -58.59 -7.66
CA ASP A 13 8.65 -57.93 -6.88
C ASP A 13 8.57 -58.49 -5.45
N GLN A 14 8.81 -59.79 -5.24
CA GLN A 14 8.92 -60.36 -3.89
C GLN A 14 10.16 -59.88 -3.13
N PHE A 15 11.30 -59.69 -3.81
CA PHE A 15 12.53 -59.15 -3.19
C PHE A 15 12.43 -57.64 -2.87
N ALA A 16 11.67 -56.87 -3.67
CA ALA A 16 11.39 -55.46 -3.39
C ALA A 16 10.37 -55.29 -2.26
N ALA A 17 9.37 -56.17 -2.17
CA ALA A 17 8.37 -56.16 -1.09
C ALA A 17 8.98 -56.44 0.29
N GLN A 18 9.94 -57.38 0.40
CA GLN A 18 10.61 -57.70 1.67
C GLN A 18 11.53 -56.58 2.19
N ARG A 19 11.97 -55.64 1.34
CA ARG A 19 12.83 -54.52 1.76
C ARG A 19 12.06 -53.29 2.25
N ASN A 20 10.74 -53.28 2.10
CA ASN A 20 9.88 -52.13 2.40
C ASN A 20 9.42 -52.05 3.86
N GLU A 21 9.49 -53.13 4.66
CA GLU A 21 9.05 -53.08 6.06
C GLU A 21 9.92 -52.17 6.95
N THR A 22 11.13 -51.82 6.49
CA THR A 22 12.04 -50.90 7.20
C THR A 22 12.32 -49.59 6.47
N ALA A 23 11.72 -49.37 5.29
CA ALA A 23 12.03 -48.20 4.46
C ALA A 23 11.07 -47.04 4.78
N SER A 24 11.62 -45.93 5.30
CA SER A 24 10.88 -44.67 5.44
C SER A 24 11.04 -43.81 4.19
N GLY A 25 9.94 -43.38 3.57
CA GLY A 25 9.99 -42.48 2.41
C GLY A 25 8.98 -42.81 1.30
N LEU A 26 9.19 -42.24 0.12
CA LEU A 26 8.37 -42.48 -1.07
C LEU A 26 8.70 -43.86 -1.66
N VAL A 27 7.73 -44.77 -1.62
CA VAL A 27 7.82 -46.16 -2.07
C VAL A 27 6.93 -46.34 -3.30
N ARG A 28 7.35 -47.18 -4.24
CA ARG A 28 6.56 -47.51 -5.43
C ARG A 28 5.47 -48.54 -5.07
N ILE A 29 4.24 -48.29 -5.51
CA ILE A 29 3.09 -49.20 -5.40
C ILE A 29 2.67 -49.70 -6.80
N ALA A 30 1.81 -50.72 -6.84
CA ALA A 30 1.38 -51.38 -8.07
C ALA A 30 0.72 -50.39 -9.06
N GLY A 31 0.81 -50.67 -10.36
CA GLY A 31 0.23 -49.80 -11.40
C GLY A 31 1.08 -48.57 -11.76
N GLY A 32 2.30 -48.46 -11.25
CA GLY A 32 3.21 -47.34 -11.54
C GLY A 32 3.02 -46.13 -10.62
N GLU A 33 2.19 -46.26 -9.59
CA GLU A 33 1.94 -45.24 -8.59
C GLU A 33 3.01 -45.26 -7.47
N PHE A 34 3.05 -44.22 -6.65
CA PHE A 34 3.96 -44.11 -5.51
C PHE A 34 3.17 -43.69 -4.26
N ALA A 35 3.51 -44.26 -3.11
CA ALA A 35 2.94 -43.93 -1.80
C ALA A 35 4.06 -43.74 -0.77
N TRP A 36 3.81 -42.94 0.26
CA TRP A 36 4.77 -42.77 1.35
C TRP A 36 4.60 -43.91 2.39
N HIS A 37 5.70 -44.44 2.93
CA HIS A 37 5.67 -45.46 4.01
C HIS A 37 6.49 -45.01 5.24
N PRO A 38 5.96 -45.16 6.47
CA PRO A 38 4.55 -45.39 6.75
C PRO A 38 3.72 -44.27 6.13
N GLU A 39 2.46 -44.58 5.78
CA GLU A 39 1.55 -43.58 5.24
C GLU A 39 1.51 -42.42 6.24
N PRO A 40 1.87 -41.17 5.84
CA PRO A 40 1.85 -40.05 6.74
C PRO A 40 0.43 -39.96 7.29
N PRO A 41 0.27 -39.73 8.59
CA PRO A 41 -1.05 -39.63 9.17
C PRO A 41 -1.86 -38.62 8.34
N PRO A 42 -3.09 -38.97 7.93
CA PRO A 42 -3.93 -38.05 7.19
C PRO A 42 -3.95 -36.73 7.95
N LEU A 43 -3.58 -35.63 7.27
CA LEU A 43 -3.65 -34.30 7.88
C LEU A 43 -5.07 -34.13 8.41
N PRO A 44 -5.26 -33.82 9.71
CA PRO A 44 -6.58 -33.81 10.29
C PRO A 44 -7.44 -32.74 9.60
N LEU A 45 -8.48 -33.20 8.92
CA LEU A 45 -9.72 -32.47 8.77
C LEU A 45 -10.62 -33.02 9.88
N PRO A 46 -11.14 -32.19 10.80
CA PRO A 46 -11.23 -30.73 10.76
C PRO A 46 -9.97 -30.02 11.31
N TRP A 47 -9.86 -28.71 11.02
CA TRP A 47 -8.92 -27.80 11.68
C TRP A 47 -9.21 -27.82 13.18
N ASP A 48 -8.48 -28.64 13.91
CA ASP A 48 -8.59 -28.79 15.36
C ASP A 48 -7.89 -27.62 16.08
N GLU A 49 -7.97 -27.59 17.41
CA GLU A 49 -7.31 -26.57 18.23
C GLU A 49 -5.79 -26.52 17.97
N SER A 50 -5.20 -27.65 17.59
CA SER A 50 -3.79 -27.78 17.22
C SER A 50 -3.46 -26.96 15.97
N ALA A 51 -4.28 -27.05 14.91
CA ALA A 51 -4.10 -26.29 13.67
C ALA A 51 -4.23 -24.77 13.89
N GLU A 52 -5.15 -24.34 14.75
CA GLU A 52 -5.28 -22.93 15.13
C GLU A 52 -4.02 -22.45 15.88
N LEU A 53 -3.54 -23.22 16.86
CA LEU A 53 -2.36 -22.88 17.64
C LEU A 53 -1.10 -22.77 16.76
N VAL A 54 -0.89 -23.73 15.86
CA VAL A 54 0.25 -23.71 14.92
C VAL A 54 0.16 -22.50 14.00
N THR A 55 -1.03 -22.23 13.44
CA THR A 55 -1.26 -21.06 12.57
C THR A 55 -0.98 -19.76 13.30
N ARG A 56 -1.43 -19.65 14.55
CA ARG A 56 -1.19 -18.47 15.39
C ARG A 56 0.31 -18.26 15.61
N ARG A 57 1.03 -19.28 16.07
CA ARG A 57 2.48 -19.18 16.32
C ARG A 57 3.26 -18.80 15.06
N VAL A 58 3.01 -19.48 13.95
CA VAL A 58 3.67 -19.17 12.66
C VAL A 58 3.34 -17.75 12.19
N GLY A 59 2.08 -17.33 12.33
CA GLY A 59 1.67 -15.97 11.97
C GLY A 59 2.27 -14.90 12.87
N GLU A 60 2.34 -15.13 14.18
CA GLU A 60 2.96 -14.23 15.16
C GLU A 60 4.47 -14.10 14.94
N ASP A 61 5.19 -15.22 14.73
CA ASP A 61 6.62 -15.20 14.41
C ASP A 61 6.91 -14.44 13.10
N LEU A 62 6.05 -14.65 12.08
CA LEU A 62 6.13 -13.91 10.82
C LEU A 62 5.86 -12.42 11.05
N LEU A 63 4.86 -12.07 11.85
CA LEU A 63 4.50 -10.68 12.14
C LEU A 63 5.66 -9.92 12.78
N VAL A 64 6.29 -10.47 13.83
CA VAL A 64 7.44 -9.81 14.48
C VAL A 64 8.61 -9.62 13.50
N THR A 65 8.81 -10.58 12.59
CA THR A 65 9.82 -10.44 11.53
C THR A 65 9.45 -9.33 10.55
N LEU A 66 8.19 -9.24 10.13
CA LEU A 66 7.70 -8.17 9.23
C LEU A 66 7.75 -6.79 9.88
N ASP A 67 7.48 -6.68 11.18
CA ASP A 67 7.63 -5.43 11.96
C ASP A 67 9.07 -4.94 11.91
N SER A 68 10.03 -5.85 12.10
CA SER A 68 11.46 -5.56 12.01
C SER A 68 11.85 -5.07 10.62
N VAL A 69 11.27 -5.66 9.56
CA VAL A 69 11.48 -5.16 8.19
C VAL A 69 10.86 -3.78 7.98
N CYS A 70 9.62 -3.56 8.43
CA CYS A 70 8.94 -2.28 8.30
C CYS A 70 9.72 -1.15 9.01
N ALA A 71 10.21 -1.42 10.22
CA ALA A 71 11.06 -0.50 10.97
C ALA A 71 12.37 -0.19 10.23
N LEU A 72 13.05 -1.20 9.68
CA LEU A 72 14.28 -1.01 8.92
C LEU A 72 14.08 -0.19 7.64
N LEU A 73 12.88 -0.27 7.04
CA LEU A 73 12.50 0.49 5.85
C LEU A 73 11.95 1.89 6.16
N ASP A 74 11.87 2.28 7.44
CA ASP A 74 11.22 3.51 7.91
C ASP A 74 9.76 3.62 7.42
N ARG A 75 9.01 2.51 7.56
CA ARG A 75 7.60 2.43 7.16
C ARG A 75 6.75 2.00 8.34
N THR A 76 5.81 2.84 8.74
CA THR A 76 4.88 2.55 9.84
C THR A 76 3.59 1.89 9.34
N VAL A 77 3.02 1.00 10.16
CA VAL A 77 1.74 0.33 9.90
C VAL A 77 0.72 0.78 10.95
N GLU A 78 -0.06 1.81 10.62
CA GLU A 78 -1.02 2.42 11.53
C GLU A 78 -2.43 1.83 11.40
N GLY A 79 -3.15 1.65 12.52
CA GLY A 79 -4.52 1.14 12.55
C GLY A 79 -4.63 -0.39 12.44
N PHE A 80 -3.50 -1.08 12.60
CA PHE A 80 -3.37 -2.53 12.55
C PHE A 80 -2.60 -3.06 13.76
N GLU A 81 -2.92 -2.53 14.93
CA GLU A 81 -2.28 -2.94 16.19
C GLU A 81 -2.64 -4.39 16.53
N TYR A 82 -1.64 -5.15 16.98
CA TYR A 82 -1.76 -6.54 17.38
C TYR A 82 -0.80 -6.86 18.53
N THR A 83 -1.29 -7.58 19.54
CA THR A 83 -0.45 -8.03 20.66
C THR A 83 -0.05 -9.47 20.41
N VAL A 84 1.25 -9.68 20.19
CA VAL A 84 1.84 -11.02 20.06
C VAL A 84 1.77 -11.73 21.41
N ALA A 85 1.20 -12.94 21.43
CA ALA A 85 1.03 -13.69 22.66
C ALA A 85 2.32 -14.40 23.07
N ALA A 86 2.98 -15.06 22.11
CA ALA A 86 4.29 -15.67 22.32
C ALA A 86 4.96 -15.98 20.97
N THR A 87 6.23 -15.62 20.83
CA THR A 87 7.04 -16.06 19.69
C THR A 87 7.65 -17.44 19.97
N ALA A 88 7.56 -18.34 19.00
CA ALA A 88 8.19 -19.66 19.09
C ALA A 88 9.63 -19.63 18.57
N VAL A 89 9.94 -18.69 17.67
CA VAL A 89 11.27 -18.52 17.07
C VAL A 89 11.76 -17.08 17.36
N PRO A 90 13.06 -16.87 17.65
CA PRO A 90 13.59 -15.52 17.77
C PRO A 90 13.41 -14.74 16.46
N PRO A 91 13.07 -13.45 16.53
CA PRO A 91 12.86 -12.65 15.34
C PRO A 91 14.13 -12.55 14.50
N ILE A 92 13.96 -12.60 13.18
CA ILE A 92 15.07 -12.47 12.25
C ILE A 92 15.48 -11.00 12.19
N GLY A 93 16.70 -10.70 12.63
CA GLY A 93 17.32 -9.40 12.42
C GLY A 93 17.90 -9.27 11.01
N PHE A 94 17.77 -8.08 10.43
CA PHE A 94 18.38 -7.74 9.15
C PHE A 94 19.39 -6.61 9.34
N ALA A 95 20.56 -6.73 8.71
CA ALA A 95 21.63 -5.75 8.78
C ALA A 95 21.35 -4.53 7.88
N ASP A 96 20.69 -4.73 6.74
CA ASP A 96 20.40 -3.68 5.77
C ASP A 96 19.07 -3.88 5.00
N PRO A 97 18.50 -2.82 4.40
CA PRO A 97 17.27 -2.90 3.62
C PRO A 97 17.29 -3.90 2.43
N PRO A 98 18.40 -4.03 1.66
CA PRO A 98 18.50 -5.05 0.61
C PRO A 98 18.35 -6.49 1.12
N GLN A 99 18.93 -6.83 2.28
CA GLN A 99 18.81 -8.15 2.88
C GLN A 99 17.36 -8.45 3.26
N ALA A 100 16.68 -7.51 3.91
CA ALA A 100 15.27 -7.63 4.26
C ALA A 100 14.37 -7.81 3.02
N THR A 101 14.64 -7.03 1.97
CA THR A 101 13.91 -7.14 0.69
C THR A 101 14.13 -8.50 0.03
N SER A 102 15.37 -9.02 0.04
CA SER A 102 15.69 -10.35 -0.47
C SER A 102 14.98 -11.45 0.32
N TRP A 103 14.91 -11.31 1.64
CA TRP A 103 14.20 -12.25 2.50
C TRP A 103 12.70 -12.26 2.19
N ILE A 104 12.05 -11.10 2.07
CA ILE A 104 10.63 -11.01 1.69
C ILE A 104 10.38 -11.75 0.37
N ARG A 105 11.20 -11.49 -0.65
CA ARG A 105 11.06 -12.13 -1.98
C ARG A 105 11.10 -13.66 -1.90
N ARG A 106 11.99 -14.22 -1.08
CA ARG A 106 12.11 -15.68 -0.91
C ARG A 106 10.90 -16.28 -0.17
N HIS A 107 10.23 -15.50 0.68
CA HIS A 107 9.16 -15.98 1.55
C HIS A 107 7.76 -15.54 1.13
N LEU A 108 7.58 -14.91 -0.05
CA LEU A 108 6.27 -14.43 -0.53
C LEU A 108 5.16 -15.50 -0.47
N THR A 109 5.46 -16.72 -0.94
CA THR A 109 4.50 -17.83 -0.93
C THR A 109 4.13 -18.25 0.50
N LEU A 110 5.11 -18.30 1.40
CA LEU A 110 4.90 -18.62 2.81
C LEU A 110 4.03 -17.55 3.48
N SER A 111 4.37 -16.27 3.28
CA SER A 111 3.65 -15.16 3.89
C SER A 111 2.20 -15.07 3.43
N LEU A 112 1.92 -15.27 2.14
CA LEU A 112 0.55 -15.33 1.63
C LEU A 112 -0.20 -16.54 2.17
N SER A 113 0.48 -17.68 2.30
CA SER A 113 -0.11 -18.89 2.88
C SER A 113 -0.45 -18.70 4.36
N ALA A 114 0.39 -17.99 5.12
CA ALA A 114 0.15 -17.63 6.51
C ALA A 114 -1.10 -16.74 6.66
N VAL A 115 -1.25 -15.71 5.81
CA VAL A 115 -2.47 -14.86 5.79
C VAL A 115 -3.72 -15.69 5.51
N ARG A 116 -3.67 -16.59 4.51
CA ARG A 116 -4.79 -17.47 4.16
C ARG A 116 -5.10 -18.47 5.27
N ALA A 117 -4.08 -19.04 5.89
CA ALA A 117 -4.23 -19.98 6.99
C ALA A 117 -4.85 -19.31 8.22
N ALA A 118 -4.37 -18.12 8.59
CA ALA A 118 -4.94 -17.33 9.69
C ALA A 118 -6.42 -17.01 9.44
N GLY A 119 -6.79 -16.63 8.21
CA GLY A 119 -8.19 -16.43 7.84
C GLY A 119 -9.06 -17.68 8.02
N ARG A 120 -8.57 -18.85 7.56
CA ARG A 120 -9.28 -20.14 7.70
C ARG A 120 -9.38 -20.62 9.15
N ALA A 121 -8.34 -20.41 9.95
CA ALA A 121 -8.29 -20.70 11.38
C ALA A 121 -9.11 -19.73 12.24
N ARG A 122 -9.88 -18.82 11.64
CA ARG A 122 -10.65 -17.77 12.35
C ARG A 122 -9.79 -16.78 13.14
N LEU A 123 -8.48 -16.74 12.90
CA LEU A 123 -7.54 -15.73 13.41
C LEU A 123 -7.57 -14.48 12.51
N ARG A 124 -8.77 -13.90 12.33
CA ARG A 124 -9.06 -12.89 11.31
C ARG A 124 -8.25 -11.60 11.51
N LEU A 125 -8.13 -11.16 12.76
CA LEU A 125 -7.30 -10.01 13.12
C LEU A 125 -5.84 -10.23 12.68
N LEU A 126 -5.25 -11.38 13.03
CA LEU A 126 -3.88 -11.72 12.65
C LEU A 126 -3.72 -11.75 11.12
N ALA A 127 -4.68 -12.32 10.39
CA ALA A 127 -4.66 -12.32 8.92
C ALA A 127 -4.67 -10.89 8.33
N THR A 128 -5.52 -10.02 8.85
CA THR A 128 -5.63 -8.61 8.43
C THR A 128 -4.35 -7.83 8.75
N VAL A 129 -3.77 -8.03 9.94
CA VAL A 129 -2.54 -7.35 10.37
C VAL A 129 -1.34 -7.83 9.55
N LEU A 130 -1.20 -9.14 9.32
CA LEU A 130 -0.17 -9.69 8.43
C LEU A 130 -0.28 -9.10 7.02
N ALA A 131 -1.49 -9.00 6.49
CA ALA A 131 -1.70 -8.41 5.16
C ALA A 131 -1.29 -6.92 5.11
N ALA A 132 -1.58 -6.16 6.16
CA ALA A 132 -1.19 -4.74 6.24
C ALA A 132 0.34 -4.56 6.27
N HIS A 133 1.05 -5.39 7.04
CA HIS A 133 2.51 -5.37 7.08
C HIS A 133 3.10 -5.75 5.73
N LEU A 134 2.58 -6.81 5.10
CA LEU A 134 3.02 -7.24 3.78
C LEU A 134 2.82 -6.15 2.71
N TRP A 135 1.68 -5.44 2.70
CA TRP A 135 1.51 -4.31 1.79
C TRP A 135 2.51 -3.18 2.01
N THR A 136 2.99 -3.03 3.24
CA THR A 136 3.87 -1.95 3.64
C THR A 136 5.33 -2.23 3.28
N CYS A 137 5.80 -3.47 3.45
CA CYS A 137 7.20 -3.82 3.22
C CYS A 137 7.49 -4.48 1.87
N THR A 138 6.50 -5.03 1.17
CA THR A 138 6.76 -5.81 -0.06
C THR A 138 7.13 -4.90 -1.23
N PRO A 139 8.20 -5.20 -1.99
CA PRO A 139 8.57 -4.40 -3.17
C PRO A 139 7.53 -4.53 -4.29
N THR A 140 7.49 -3.56 -5.20
CA THR A 140 6.45 -3.47 -6.26
C THR A 140 6.71 -4.34 -7.48
N ASP A 141 7.88 -4.99 -7.55
CA ASP A 141 8.29 -5.88 -8.64
C ASP A 141 7.84 -7.34 -8.44
N VAL A 142 7.04 -7.62 -7.41
CA VAL A 142 6.48 -8.96 -7.19
C VAL A 142 5.31 -9.27 -8.13
N SER A 143 5.00 -10.56 -8.28
CA SER A 143 3.97 -10.99 -9.24
C SER A 143 2.60 -10.42 -8.89
N ARG A 144 1.87 -9.99 -9.93
CA ARG A 144 0.49 -9.52 -9.80
C ARG A 144 -0.42 -10.55 -9.13
N GLN A 145 -0.25 -11.83 -9.46
CA GLN A 145 -1.03 -12.93 -8.87
C GLN A 145 -0.85 -13.01 -7.34
N TRP A 146 0.36 -12.77 -6.84
CA TRP A 146 0.61 -12.75 -5.40
C TRP A 146 -0.11 -11.55 -4.74
N ALA A 147 -0.01 -10.37 -5.35
CA ALA A 147 -0.63 -9.15 -4.85
C ALA A 147 -2.16 -9.25 -4.81
N GLU A 148 -2.78 -9.78 -5.87
CA GLU A 148 -4.22 -10.08 -5.90
C GLU A 148 -4.60 -11.11 -4.84
N GLY A 149 -3.79 -12.17 -4.69
CA GLY A 149 -3.99 -13.17 -3.64
C GLY A 149 -3.94 -12.59 -2.23
N LEU A 150 -3.05 -11.62 -1.98
CA LEU A 150 -2.94 -10.92 -0.71
C LEU A 150 -4.14 -9.99 -0.48
N ALA A 151 -4.55 -9.24 -1.51
CA ALA A 151 -5.73 -8.37 -1.46
C ALA A 151 -6.98 -9.18 -1.10
N ASP A 152 -7.19 -10.31 -1.77
CA ASP A 152 -8.34 -11.18 -1.55
C ASP A 152 -8.34 -11.78 -0.14
N ALA A 153 -7.20 -12.34 0.29
CA ALA A 153 -7.12 -12.98 1.60
C ALA A 153 -7.28 -11.97 2.75
N GLY A 154 -6.59 -10.83 2.68
CA GLY A 154 -6.66 -9.79 3.71
C GLY A 154 -8.03 -9.11 3.79
N THR A 155 -8.61 -8.75 2.64
CA THR A 155 -9.94 -8.08 2.63
C THR A 155 -11.05 -9.04 3.04
N ARG A 156 -10.98 -10.33 2.67
CA ARG A 156 -11.92 -11.35 3.15
C ARG A 156 -11.85 -11.50 4.68
N ALA A 157 -10.65 -11.60 5.25
CA ALA A 157 -10.49 -11.66 6.70
C ALA A 157 -11.10 -10.44 7.40
N ALA A 158 -10.89 -9.22 6.88
CA ALA A 158 -11.46 -8.00 7.45
C ALA A 158 -13.00 -7.94 7.35
N ILE A 159 -13.57 -8.43 6.24
CA ILE A 159 -15.03 -8.55 6.06
C ILE A 159 -15.60 -9.56 7.06
N ASP A 160 -14.99 -10.73 7.17
CA ASP A 160 -15.43 -11.78 8.09
C ASP A 160 -15.32 -11.34 9.56
N ASP A 161 -14.34 -10.49 9.88
CA ASP A 161 -14.16 -9.90 11.22
C ASP A 161 -15.12 -8.73 11.50
N ARG A 162 -15.89 -8.29 10.51
CA ARG A 162 -16.78 -7.11 10.57
C ARG A 162 -16.04 -5.85 11.02
N GLN A 163 -14.82 -5.65 10.51
CA GLN A 163 -13.98 -4.49 10.80
C GLN A 163 -13.87 -3.58 9.57
N PRO A 164 -14.89 -2.77 9.27
CA PRO A 164 -14.93 -1.95 8.05
C PRO A 164 -13.78 -0.92 8.00
N ARG A 165 -13.34 -0.37 9.14
CA ARG A 165 -12.18 0.55 9.16
C ARG A 165 -10.88 -0.13 8.72
N ARG A 166 -10.63 -1.36 9.18
CA ARG A 166 -9.46 -2.16 8.76
C ARG A 166 -9.57 -2.58 7.30
N LEU A 167 -10.77 -2.92 6.83
CA LEU A 167 -11.02 -3.18 5.41
C LEU A 167 -10.63 -1.97 4.54
N ALA A 168 -11.08 -0.76 4.92
CA ALA A 168 -10.72 0.46 4.22
C ALA A 168 -9.20 0.74 4.30
N GLY A 169 -8.57 0.51 5.46
CA GLY A 169 -7.12 0.59 5.62
C GLY A 169 -6.35 -0.36 4.70
N LEU A 170 -6.80 -1.61 4.53
CA LEU A 170 -6.20 -2.57 3.60
C LEU A 170 -6.40 -2.17 2.15
N LEU A 171 -7.57 -1.67 1.80
CA LEU A 171 -7.86 -1.17 0.44
C LEU A 171 -6.98 0.04 0.11
N ARG A 172 -6.73 0.93 1.08
CA ARG A 172 -5.77 2.04 0.95
C ARG A 172 -4.35 1.54 0.69
N LEU A 173 -3.87 0.61 1.52
CA LEU A 173 -2.51 0.07 1.40
C LEU A 173 -2.29 -0.66 0.07
N SER A 174 -3.24 -1.50 -0.33
CA SER A 174 -3.22 -2.20 -1.61
C SER A 174 -3.34 -1.24 -2.80
N ALA A 175 -4.22 -0.23 -2.75
CA ALA A 175 -4.32 0.78 -3.81
C ALA A 175 -3.00 1.53 -4.02
N ARG A 176 -2.33 1.92 -2.93
CA ARG A 176 -1.00 2.56 -2.98
C ARG A 176 0.03 1.63 -3.62
N TRP A 177 0.04 0.36 -3.24
CA TRP A 177 0.98 -0.62 -3.80
C TRP A 177 0.75 -0.84 -5.30
N PHE A 178 -0.50 -1.04 -5.74
CA PHE A 178 -0.83 -1.22 -7.16
C PHE A 178 -0.53 0.04 -7.99
N ALA A 179 -0.75 1.23 -7.44
CA ALA A 179 -0.36 2.47 -8.11
C ALA A 179 1.16 2.56 -8.30
N ALA A 180 1.93 2.17 -7.28
CA ALA A 180 3.39 2.17 -7.32
C ALA A 180 3.97 1.07 -8.23
N SER A 181 3.25 -0.03 -8.49
CA SER A 181 3.61 -1.03 -9.50
C SER A 181 3.15 -0.68 -10.92
N GLY A 182 2.41 0.42 -11.09
CA GLY A 182 1.89 0.88 -12.38
C GLY A 182 0.53 0.29 -12.78
N ASP A 183 -0.09 -0.55 -11.96
CA ASP A 183 -1.45 -1.05 -12.18
C ASP A 183 -2.49 -0.06 -11.63
N PHE A 184 -2.68 1.04 -12.38
CA PHE A 184 -3.64 2.07 -12.03
C PHE A 184 -5.09 1.59 -12.09
N VAL A 185 -5.40 0.54 -12.85
CA VAL A 185 -6.76 -0.01 -12.94
C VAL A 185 -7.15 -0.65 -11.62
N THR A 186 -6.31 -1.54 -11.10
CA THR A 186 -6.54 -2.22 -9.82
C THR A 186 -6.49 -1.23 -8.65
N ALA A 187 -5.52 -0.29 -8.68
CA ALA A 187 -5.42 0.77 -7.66
C ALA A 187 -6.71 1.59 -7.55
N ASN A 188 -7.28 2.01 -8.68
CA ASN A 188 -8.54 2.74 -8.71
C ASN A 188 -9.72 1.89 -8.24
N ALA A 189 -9.77 0.60 -8.60
CA ALA A 189 -10.83 -0.30 -8.13
C ALA A 189 -10.82 -0.42 -6.60
N HIS A 190 -9.62 -0.55 -6.00
CA HIS A 190 -9.47 -0.56 -4.54
C HIS A 190 -9.83 0.78 -3.90
N GLY A 191 -9.42 1.91 -4.49
CA GLY A 191 -9.81 3.24 -4.00
C GLY A 191 -11.31 3.52 -4.09
N VAL A 192 -12.02 2.96 -5.09
CA VAL A 192 -13.50 3.04 -5.15
C VAL A 192 -14.14 2.24 -4.02
N ARG A 193 -13.66 1.02 -3.78
CA ARG A 193 -14.12 0.19 -2.66
C ARG A 193 -13.86 0.85 -1.32
N GLU A 194 -12.66 1.41 -1.12
CA GLU A 194 -12.30 2.18 0.08
C GLU A 194 -13.28 3.33 0.33
N TRP A 195 -13.55 4.13 -0.70
CA TRP A 195 -14.49 5.25 -0.62
C TRP A 195 -15.91 4.79 -0.24
N THR A 196 -16.38 3.67 -0.79
CA THR A 196 -17.69 3.10 -0.44
C THR A 196 -17.75 2.73 1.04
N VAL A 197 -16.70 2.10 1.58
CA VAL A 197 -16.65 1.74 3.01
C VAL A 197 -16.70 2.99 3.89
N TRP A 198 -15.92 4.04 3.59
CA TRP A 198 -15.98 5.27 4.37
C TRP A 198 -17.32 5.98 4.27
N LYS A 199 -17.95 5.96 3.09
CA LYS A 199 -19.29 6.51 2.91
C LYS A 199 -20.34 5.76 3.73
N GLU A 200 -20.29 4.43 3.77
CA GLU A 200 -21.19 3.61 4.60
C GLU A 200 -20.98 3.86 6.09
N LEU A 201 -19.75 4.17 6.50
CA LEU A 201 -19.42 4.55 7.88
C LEU A 201 -19.76 6.01 8.22
N GLY A 202 -20.13 6.84 7.24
CA GLY A 202 -20.29 8.29 7.45
C GLY A 202 -18.98 9.01 7.78
N ASP A 203 -17.83 8.42 7.46
CA ASP A 203 -16.51 8.94 7.81
C ASP A 203 -16.03 9.95 6.75
N THR A 204 -16.32 11.22 6.98
CA THR A 204 -15.98 12.29 6.04
C THR A 204 -14.47 12.47 5.89
N ALA A 205 -13.69 12.30 6.96
CA ALA A 205 -12.23 12.39 6.90
C ALA A 205 -11.64 11.27 6.04
N GLY A 206 -12.09 10.02 6.24
CA GLY A 206 -11.73 8.89 5.39
C GLY A 206 -12.08 9.13 3.92
N MET A 207 -13.27 9.66 3.63
CA MET A 207 -13.69 9.98 2.26
C MET A 207 -12.82 11.05 1.59
N ILE A 208 -12.47 12.11 2.31
CA ILE A 208 -11.58 13.19 1.84
C ILE A 208 -10.21 12.61 1.50
N ASP A 209 -9.64 11.84 2.41
CA ASP A 209 -8.35 11.18 2.27
C ASP A 209 -8.29 10.27 1.05
N THR A 210 -9.34 9.45 0.85
CA THR A 210 -9.43 8.58 -0.35
C THR A 210 -9.48 9.40 -1.63
N LEU A 211 -10.19 10.54 -1.66
CA LEU A 211 -10.27 11.37 -2.86
C LEU A 211 -8.95 12.07 -3.20
N TRP A 212 -8.19 12.54 -2.20
CA TRP A 212 -6.84 13.07 -2.42
C TRP A 212 -5.92 12.03 -3.03
N ARG A 213 -5.85 10.83 -2.43
CA ARG A 213 -5.03 9.72 -2.96
C ARG A 213 -5.45 9.33 -4.38
N ARG A 214 -6.75 9.27 -4.66
CA ARG A 214 -7.25 8.95 -6.00
C ARG A 214 -6.91 10.04 -7.02
N ALA A 215 -6.93 11.32 -6.63
CA ALA A 215 -6.50 12.40 -7.50
C ALA A 215 -5.02 12.24 -7.88
N GLU A 216 -4.16 11.86 -6.93
CA GLU A 216 -2.74 11.55 -7.19
C GLU A 216 -2.56 10.35 -8.13
N ILE A 217 -3.34 9.28 -7.92
CA ILE A 217 -3.34 8.10 -8.80
C ILE A 217 -3.76 8.50 -10.23
N TYR A 218 -4.83 9.28 -10.39
CA TYR A 218 -5.26 9.75 -11.70
C TYR A 218 -4.25 10.68 -12.37
N ARG A 219 -3.53 11.50 -11.58
CA ARG A 219 -2.44 12.32 -12.08
C ARG A 219 -1.31 11.46 -12.63
N ALA A 220 -0.86 10.46 -11.87
CA ALA A 220 0.19 9.53 -12.30
C ALA A 220 -0.22 8.72 -13.55
N ASP A 221 -1.49 8.34 -13.66
CA ASP A 221 -2.09 7.68 -14.84
C ASP A 221 -2.41 8.66 -15.99
N ARG A 222 -2.02 9.94 -15.89
CA ARG A 222 -2.29 11.00 -16.87
C ARG A 222 -3.78 11.18 -17.22
N ARG A 223 -4.68 10.85 -16.30
CA ARG A 223 -6.13 11.01 -16.41
C ARG A 223 -6.61 12.32 -15.79
N GLY A 224 -6.15 13.45 -16.33
CA GLY A 224 -6.43 14.79 -15.76
C GLY A 224 -7.91 15.12 -15.56
N ASN A 225 -8.82 14.66 -16.43
CA ASN A 225 -10.26 14.89 -16.22
C ASN A 225 -10.79 14.14 -14.99
N ARG A 226 -10.31 12.92 -14.72
CA ARG A 226 -10.70 12.15 -13.53
C ARG A 226 -10.11 12.74 -12.24
N GLU A 227 -8.90 13.30 -12.34
CA GLU A 227 -8.31 14.09 -11.24
C GLU A 227 -9.19 15.29 -10.90
N LEU A 228 -9.68 16.04 -11.91
CA LEU A 228 -10.58 17.18 -11.70
C LEU A 228 -11.92 16.77 -11.06
N ASP A 229 -12.46 15.60 -11.40
CA ASP A 229 -13.67 15.05 -10.77
C ASP A 229 -13.46 14.78 -9.27
N CYS A 230 -12.27 14.31 -8.88
CA CYS A 230 -11.91 14.13 -7.47
C CYS A 230 -11.95 15.46 -6.71
N TYR A 231 -11.36 16.53 -7.27
CA TYR A 231 -11.38 17.85 -6.63
C TYR A 231 -12.78 18.46 -6.54
N GLN A 232 -13.63 18.21 -7.52
CA GLN A 232 -15.03 18.64 -7.44
C GLN A 232 -15.75 18.00 -6.26
N ARG A 233 -15.52 16.70 -6.01
CA ARG A 233 -16.09 15.99 -4.86
C ARG A 233 -15.48 16.45 -3.53
N LEU A 234 -14.16 16.65 -3.49
CA LEU A 234 -13.47 17.20 -2.31
C LEU A 234 -14.05 18.55 -1.89
N ARG A 235 -14.31 19.43 -2.84
CA ARG A 235 -14.93 20.73 -2.58
C ARG A 235 -16.28 20.54 -1.88
N SER A 236 -17.14 19.65 -2.36
CA SER A 236 -18.44 19.38 -1.72
C SER A 236 -18.30 18.83 -0.30
N LEU A 237 -17.32 17.96 -0.04
CA LEU A 237 -17.08 17.43 1.31
C LEU A 237 -16.59 18.52 2.26
N TYR A 238 -15.60 19.32 1.86
CA TYR A 238 -15.11 20.42 2.69
C TYR A 238 -16.15 21.51 2.94
N GLN A 239 -17.03 21.79 1.97
CA GLN A 239 -18.19 22.67 2.19
C GLN A 239 -19.14 22.08 3.25
N GLY A 240 -19.35 20.77 3.25
CA GLY A 240 -20.24 20.10 4.20
C GLY A 240 -19.74 20.10 5.64
N ILE A 241 -18.44 20.34 5.86
CA ILE A 241 -17.82 20.42 7.20
C ILE A 241 -17.27 21.82 7.52
N ASP A 242 -17.63 22.83 6.71
CA ASP A 242 -17.18 24.22 6.85
C ASP A 242 -15.65 24.43 6.97
N ASP A 243 -14.86 23.53 6.36
CA ASP A 243 -13.40 23.61 6.38
C ASP A 243 -12.88 24.53 5.27
N ARG A 244 -12.65 25.79 5.64
CA ARG A 244 -12.13 26.83 4.75
C ARG A 244 -10.75 26.50 4.17
N PHE A 245 -9.85 25.95 4.98
CA PHE A 245 -8.51 25.60 4.52
C PHE A 245 -8.58 24.48 3.47
N GLY A 246 -9.36 23.44 3.75
CA GLY A 246 -9.64 22.35 2.81
C GLY A 246 -10.21 22.84 1.48
N LEU A 247 -11.10 23.83 1.49
CA LEU A 247 -11.64 24.47 0.28
C LEU A 247 -10.58 25.18 -0.54
N VAL A 248 -9.77 26.04 0.08
CA VAL A 248 -8.71 26.77 -0.63
C VAL A 248 -7.67 25.78 -1.16
N ARG A 249 -7.25 24.80 -0.35
CA ARG A 249 -6.31 23.74 -0.77
C ARG A 249 -6.83 22.97 -1.99
N THR A 250 -8.11 22.60 -1.99
CA THR A 250 -8.76 21.92 -3.11
C THR A 250 -8.80 22.79 -4.36
N GLN A 251 -9.07 24.09 -4.20
CA GLN A 251 -9.09 25.04 -5.31
C GLN A 251 -7.70 25.24 -5.93
N VAL A 252 -6.65 25.33 -5.12
CA VAL A 252 -5.26 25.40 -5.59
C VAL A 252 -4.88 24.13 -6.35
N ALA A 253 -5.15 22.94 -5.79
CA ALA A 253 -4.84 21.67 -6.45
C ALA A 253 -5.58 21.51 -7.78
N ARG A 254 -6.85 21.90 -7.84
CA ARG A 254 -7.64 21.94 -9.08
C ARG A 254 -7.06 22.91 -10.11
N GLY A 255 -6.64 24.09 -9.67
CA GLY A 255 -5.97 25.08 -10.53
C GLY A 255 -4.67 24.50 -11.14
N VAL A 256 -3.86 23.81 -10.34
CA VAL A 256 -2.66 23.11 -10.83
C VAL A 256 -3.01 22.02 -11.86
N ALA A 257 -4.03 21.20 -11.59
CA ALA A 257 -4.48 20.17 -12.53
C ALA A 257 -5.01 20.76 -13.85
N LEU A 258 -5.67 21.91 -13.81
CA LEU A 258 -6.11 22.63 -15.02
C LEU A 258 -4.93 23.09 -15.89
N ILE A 259 -3.81 23.51 -15.28
CA ILE A 259 -2.58 23.82 -16.02
C ILE A 259 -2.09 22.58 -16.76
N VAL A 260 -2.01 21.44 -16.06
CA VAL A 260 -1.52 20.16 -16.60
C VAL A 260 -2.38 19.67 -17.77
N VAL A 261 -3.71 19.80 -17.67
CA VAL A 261 -4.63 19.36 -18.73
C VAL A 261 -4.75 20.34 -19.91
N GLY A 262 -3.94 21.41 -19.94
CA GLY A 262 -3.92 22.38 -21.03
C GLY A 262 -5.03 23.44 -20.97
N ARG A 263 -5.54 23.75 -19.77
CA ARG A 263 -6.57 24.78 -19.52
C ARG A 263 -6.05 25.95 -18.66
N PRO A 264 -4.94 26.63 -19.05
CA PRO A 264 -4.29 27.64 -18.21
C PRO A 264 -5.12 28.90 -18.00
N ARG A 265 -6.02 29.26 -18.93
CA ARG A 265 -6.94 30.41 -18.76
C ARG A 265 -7.86 30.19 -17.55
N ASN A 266 -8.52 29.03 -17.50
CA ASN A 266 -9.40 28.65 -16.38
C ASN A 266 -8.61 28.50 -15.06
N ALA A 267 -7.37 28.04 -15.13
CA ALA A 267 -6.50 27.94 -13.95
C ALA A 267 -6.15 29.31 -13.36
N THR A 268 -5.88 30.29 -14.21
CA THR A 268 -5.39 31.62 -13.78
C THR A 268 -6.39 32.34 -12.88
N GLU A 269 -7.67 32.37 -13.26
CA GLU A 269 -8.73 32.99 -12.46
C GLU A 269 -8.90 32.28 -11.11
N GLN A 270 -9.01 30.95 -11.14
CA GLN A 270 -9.18 30.16 -9.92
C GLN A 270 -8.02 30.27 -8.95
N LEU A 271 -6.78 30.31 -9.45
CA LEU A 271 -5.60 30.46 -8.60
C LEU A 271 -5.49 31.87 -8.03
N ARG A 272 -5.93 32.91 -8.75
CA ARG A 272 -6.01 34.28 -8.22
C ARG A 272 -7.04 34.38 -7.10
N ASP A 273 -8.21 33.78 -7.30
CA ASP A 273 -9.26 33.77 -6.28
C ASP A 273 -8.82 32.98 -5.05
N ALA A 274 -8.15 31.83 -5.25
CA ALA A 274 -7.58 31.05 -4.15
C ALA A 274 -6.51 31.85 -3.39
N ALA A 275 -5.65 32.57 -4.09
CA ALA A 275 -4.62 33.40 -3.46
C ALA A 275 -5.20 34.55 -2.61
N ARG A 276 -6.36 35.10 -2.97
CA ARG A 276 -7.06 36.09 -2.11
C ARG A 276 -7.68 35.43 -0.88
N ALA A 277 -8.29 34.26 -1.07
CA ALA A 277 -8.92 33.51 0.02
C ALA A 277 -7.91 33.01 1.08
N VAL A 278 -6.62 32.94 0.74
CA VAL A 278 -5.54 32.64 1.69
C VAL A 278 -5.42 33.70 2.78
N ASP A 279 -5.69 34.98 2.48
CA ASP A 279 -5.59 36.08 3.45
C ASP A 279 -6.65 35.95 4.57
N ASP A 280 -7.74 35.21 4.32
CA ASP A 280 -8.82 34.97 5.27
C ASP A 280 -8.58 33.73 6.18
N LEU A 281 -7.42 33.07 6.06
CA LEU A 281 -7.06 31.87 6.83
C LEU A 281 -6.19 32.22 8.04
N SER A 282 -6.81 32.62 9.15
CA SER A 282 -6.11 33.00 10.39
C SER A 282 -5.73 31.82 11.30
N ASP A 283 -6.47 30.72 11.25
CA ASP A 283 -6.39 29.63 12.25
C ASP A 283 -5.63 28.40 11.73
N VAL A 284 -4.86 28.57 10.65
CA VAL A 284 -4.11 27.50 9.98
C VAL A 284 -2.64 27.54 10.44
N PRO A 285 -2.00 26.40 10.73
CA PRO A 285 -0.58 26.36 11.05
C PRO A 285 0.28 27.09 10.00
N PRO A 286 1.27 27.90 10.41
CA PRO A 286 2.13 28.65 9.48
C PRO A 286 2.81 27.76 8.42
N SER A 287 3.17 26.53 8.79
CA SER A 287 3.77 25.53 7.88
C SER A 287 2.83 25.14 6.74
N ASP A 288 1.55 24.93 7.04
CA ASP A 288 0.55 24.50 6.06
C ASP A 288 0.19 25.64 5.10
N LEU A 289 0.05 26.84 5.66
CA LEU A 289 -0.17 28.07 4.90
C LEU A 289 1.02 28.38 3.97
N ALA A 290 2.25 28.21 4.47
CA ALA A 290 3.46 28.38 3.67
C ALA A 290 3.55 27.36 2.52
N SER A 291 3.20 26.09 2.77
CA SER A 291 3.15 25.06 1.72
C SER A 291 2.10 25.37 0.63
N LEU A 292 0.93 25.86 1.05
CA LEU A 292 -0.12 26.31 0.13
C LEU A 292 0.36 27.50 -0.73
N LEU A 293 1.00 28.49 -0.12
CA LEU A 293 1.62 29.63 -0.81
C LEU A 293 2.76 29.20 -1.75
N GLU A 294 3.60 28.23 -1.37
CA GLU A 294 4.62 27.65 -2.26
C GLU A 294 3.96 27.04 -3.51
N THR A 295 2.87 26.28 -3.32
CA THR A 295 2.14 25.63 -4.41
C THR A 295 1.51 26.65 -5.36
N LEU A 296 0.88 27.70 -4.81
CA LEU A 296 0.38 28.85 -5.58
C LEU A 296 1.50 29.55 -6.35
N GLY A 297 2.64 29.81 -5.70
CA GLY A 297 3.78 30.45 -6.33
C GLY A 297 4.30 29.65 -7.53
N ARG A 298 4.47 28.34 -7.37
CA ARG A 298 4.86 27.43 -8.47
C ARG A 298 3.83 27.42 -9.59
N ALA A 299 2.54 27.42 -9.27
CA ALA A 299 1.47 27.46 -10.26
C ALA A 299 1.50 28.77 -11.07
N PHE A 300 1.64 29.92 -10.41
CA PHE A 300 1.78 31.21 -11.10
C PHE A 300 3.05 31.31 -11.93
N TRP A 301 4.15 30.71 -11.48
CA TRP A 301 5.38 30.64 -12.27
C TRP A 301 5.16 29.89 -13.58
N ARG A 302 4.51 28.72 -13.53
CA ARG A 302 4.15 27.93 -14.73
C ARG A 302 3.23 28.69 -15.69
N LEU A 303 2.40 29.59 -15.18
CA LEU A 303 1.54 30.47 -15.97
C LEU A 303 2.26 31.71 -16.53
N GLY A 304 3.55 31.89 -16.25
CA GLY A 304 4.34 33.06 -16.66
C GLY A 304 4.11 34.31 -15.80
N ALA A 305 3.30 34.22 -14.73
CA ALA A 305 3.03 35.32 -13.80
C ALA A 305 4.11 35.40 -12.71
N VAL A 306 5.38 35.55 -13.12
CA VAL A 306 6.57 35.49 -12.24
C VAL A 306 6.49 36.47 -11.07
N GLY A 307 6.05 37.71 -11.30
CA GLY A 307 5.89 38.70 -10.23
C GLY A 307 4.87 38.25 -9.16
N THR A 308 3.77 37.62 -9.58
CA THR A 308 2.79 37.03 -8.64
C THR A 308 3.38 35.83 -7.91
N ALA A 309 4.12 34.97 -8.62
CA ALA A 309 4.80 33.83 -8.02
C ALA A 309 5.75 34.24 -6.90
N LYS A 310 6.62 35.24 -7.17
CA LYS A 310 7.55 35.78 -6.16
C LYS A 310 6.82 36.36 -4.95
N ARG A 311 5.68 37.04 -5.13
CA ARG A 311 4.86 37.49 -3.98
C ARG A 311 4.38 36.33 -3.11
N GLN A 312 3.93 35.23 -3.70
CA GLN A 312 3.52 34.03 -2.95
C GLN A 312 4.71 33.42 -2.20
N PHE A 313 5.87 33.31 -2.84
CA PHE A 313 7.10 32.82 -2.18
C PHE A 313 7.55 33.73 -1.04
N SER A 314 7.52 35.05 -1.21
CA SER A 314 7.81 35.98 -0.11
C SER A 314 6.80 35.85 1.03
N GLY A 315 5.53 35.59 0.73
CA GLY A 315 4.51 35.24 1.71
C GLY A 315 4.88 33.98 2.51
N ALA A 316 5.20 32.88 1.80
CA ALA A 316 5.61 31.62 2.42
C ALA A 316 6.88 31.79 3.27
N LEU A 317 7.87 32.56 2.80
CA LEU A 317 9.11 32.80 3.53
C LEU A 317 8.83 33.50 4.86
N ARG A 318 7.99 34.54 4.88
CA ARG A 318 7.64 35.26 6.13
C ARG A 318 7.04 34.34 7.20
N LEU A 319 6.31 33.30 6.80
CA LEU A 319 5.70 32.33 7.71
C LEU A 319 6.70 31.27 8.23
N LEU A 320 7.84 31.09 7.56
CA LEU A 320 8.79 30.01 7.85
C LEU A 320 10.07 30.49 8.53
N VAL A 321 10.46 31.77 8.36
CA VAL A 321 11.77 32.29 8.82
C VAL A 321 12.05 32.03 10.30
N ASP A 322 11.02 32.04 11.15
CA ASP A 322 11.17 31.85 12.59
C ASP A 322 10.73 30.44 13.07
N HIS A 323 10.32 29.56 12.15
CA HIS A 323 9.66 28.28 12.48
C HIS A 323 10.31 27.05 11.81
N ASP A 324 10.87 27.19 10.62
CA ASP A 324 11.50 26.09 9.87
C ASP A 324 12.58 26.66 8.93
N ASP A 325 13.82 26.67 9.41
CA ASP A 325 14.99 27.17 8.67
C ASP A 325 15.22 26.42 7.35
N GLN A 326 14.98 25.11 7.34
CA GLN A 326 15.20 24.29 6.16
C GLN A 326 14.16 24.64 5.08
N ALA A 327 12.89 24.80 5.46
CA ALA A 327 11.83 25.25 4.55
C ALA A 327 12.07 26.67 4.08
N ALA A 328 12.43 27.58 4.99
CA ALA A 328 12.77 28.95 4.64
C ALA A 328 13.90 28.99 3.59
N GLN A 329 14.94 28.17 3.76
CA GLN A 329 16.04 28.09 2.80
C GLN A 329 15.60 27.57 1.42
N ARG A 330 14.68 26.60 1.37
CA ARG A 330 14.07 26.16 0.11
C ARG A 330 13.29 27.29 -0.57
N ILE A 331 12.55 28.10 0.18
CA ILE A 331 11.81 29.23 -0.40
C ILE A 331 12.78 30.33 -0.90
N ARG A 332 13.89 30.59 -0.18
CA ARG A 332 14.93 31.52 -0.63
C ARG A 332 15.54 31.09 -1.97
N SER A 333 15.78 29.79 -2.18
CA SER A 333 16.30 29.30 -3.46
C SER A 333 15.30 29.50 -4.61
N LEU A 334 13.99 29.33 -4.35
CA LEU A 334 12.95 29.65 -5.34
C LEU A 334 12.89 31.14 -5.69
N LEU A 335 13.07 32.02 -4.71
CA LEU A 335 13.10 33.47 -4.92
C LEU A 335 14.32 33.94 -5.74
N ALA A 336 15.47 33.30 -5.51
CA ALA A 336 16.72 33.58 -6.22
C ALA A 336 16.78 32.94 -7.62
N HIS A 337 15.81 32.10 -7.98
CA HIS A 337 15.83 31.37 -9.25
C HIS A 337 15.69 32.31 -10.46
N PRO A 338 16.42 32.09 -11.56
CA PRO A 338 16.33 32.93 -12.76
C PRO A 338 14.92 32.97 -13.35
N GLU A 339 14.39 34.16 -13.63
CA GLU A 339 12.98 34.37 -14.05
C GLU A 339 12.60 33.67 -15.36
N HIS A 340 13.58 33.43 -16.24
CA HIS A 340 13.38 32.80 -17.54
C HIS A 340 13.56 31.27 -17.50
N ALA A 341 13.92 30.71 -16.34
CA ALA A 341 14.14 29.27 -16.18
C ALA A 341 12.92 28.59 -15.55
N PRO A 342 12.62 27.33 -15.91
CA PRO A 342 11.66 26.53 -15.16
C PRO A 342 12.16 26.32 -13.73
N LEU A 343 11.26 26.38 -12.74
CA LEU A 343 11.61 26.11 -11.34
C LEU A 343 12.07 24.66 -11.16
N PRO A 344 13.05 24.40 -10.28
CA PRO A 344 13.43 23.05 -9.91
C PRO A 344 12.25 22.33 -9.26
N GLY A 345 12.08 21.05 -9.60
CA GLY A 345 10.87 20.29 -9.30
C GLY A 345 10.59 20.09 -7.81
N ARG A 346 9.30 20.12 -7.46
CA ARG A 346 8.64 19.07 -6.67
C ARG A 346 7.55 18.53 -7.58
N GLY A 347 7.72 17.31 -8.12
CA GLY A 347 6.90 16.78 -9.20
C GLY A 347 5.40 16.87 -8.90
N ILE A 348 4.73 17.82 -9.54
CA ILE A 348 3.30 17.72 -9.87
C ILE A 348 3.25 17.69 -11.40
N GLY A 349 3.72 16.58 -11.95
CA GLY A 349 3.83 16.27 -13.36
C GLY A 349 3.76 14.77 -13.55
#